data_AF-A0A1H9T8V7-F1
#
_entry.id   AF-A0A1H9T8V7-F1
#
_cell.length_a   1.000
_cell.length_b   1.000
_cell.length_c   1.000
_cell.angle_alpha   90.00
_cell.angle_beta   90.00
_cell.angle_gamma   90.00
#
_symmetry.space_group_name_H-M   'P 1'
#
loop_
_entity.id
_entity.type
_entity.pdbx_description
1 polymer ?
#
loop_
_entity_poly.entity_id
_entity_poly.type
_entity_poly.pdbx_seq_one_letter_code
_entity_poly.pdbx_strand_id
1 'polypeptide(L)'
;MSVDAADDPVQFDDVTGSESDTFPKPRAHGAAVMNHLADVDDSTAQGSDRGTLYDRSLAYWREHIGDRDLEPHVAVDDFEVDWLPPGDYALVLTSSRWKAGTGRGDDYRSYYEQHLKLREWGPEDDDGERELRKPALALHVEIMPQFRDMVYKSGDPLECPYGEGTRLLAWTTWAEDPFEIERRMYDALRAVYGTDAVDLDDRVDDARRVPKAEAHIRFAIGKKNAAVETLEQSKQLIDWGGESEIDAHQRRQQEGWLEALVESDRWHLLGFDPQRYSTEVKIYQANQWHKKPKTDPFHHPKLEASYAGVDRGELPHVSEWDDVLEHLRTVVATHARWAGIDRSDLVADDFFDGPESAPWEFERPTGRRNMLRQRYEDLATDIYREALKESTTAVYDILRVIAEHDGANYDTLVERTGLARSTVRYHVRRLAETGVVSREGNPVMVF
;
A
#
# COMPACT_ATOMS: atom_id res chain seq x y z
N MET A 1 -13.92 -6.95 -17.28
CA MET A 1 -14.55 -6.00 -18.23
C MET A 1 -13.58 -4.86 -18.30
N SER A 2 -13.04 -4.61 -19.50
CA SER A 2 -12.26 -3.41 -19.81
C SER A 2 -12.99 -2.21 -19.22
N VAL A 3 -12.32 -1.40 -18.41
CA VAL A 3 -12.79 -0.03 -18.21
C VAL A 3 -12.43 0.66 -19.52
N ASP A 4 -13.29 0.52 -20.52
CA ASP A 4 -13.21 1.37 -21.70
C ASP A 4 -13.47 2.78 -21.18
N ALA A 5 -12.43 3.61 -21.15
CA ALA A 5 -12.50 5.04 -20.83
C ALA A 5 -13.48 5.83 -21.74
N ALA A 6 -14.10 5.16 -22.71
CA ALA A 6 -15.09 5.70 -23.62
C ALA A 6 -16.54 5.67 -23.08
N ASP A 7 -16.83 4.92 -22.01
CA ASP A 7 -18.21 4.72 -21.52
C ASP A 7 -18.49 5.29 -20.12
N ASP A 8 -17.59 6.12 -19.59
CA ASP A 8 -17.90 6.94 -18.40
C ASP A 8 -18.75 8.15 -18.86
N PRO A 9 -20.04 8.26 -18.46
CA PRO A 9 -20.94 9.30 -18.96
C PRO A 9 -20.58 10.72 -18.50
N VAL A 10 -19.52 10.87 -17.69
CA VAL A 10 -19.04 12.17 -17.22
C VAL A 10 -17.80 12.61 -18.00
N GLN A 11 -18.04 13.24 -19.16
CA GLN A 11 -17.02 14.05 -19.81
C GLN A 11 -16.72 15.28 -18.94
N PHE A 12 -15.69 15.22 -18.11
CA PHE A 12 -15.14 16.44 -17.49
C PHE A 12 -14.20 17.13 -18.47
N ASP A 13 -14.71 18.18 -19.12
CA ASP A 13 -13.96 19.17 -19.90
C ASP A 13 -12.96 20.00 -19.06
N ASP A 14 -12.79 19.71 -17.76
CA ASP A 14 -12.07 20.56 -16.80
C ASP A 14 -10.64 20.11 -16.46
N VAL A 15 -10.22 18.91 -16.88
CA VAL A 15 -8.80 18.54 -16.90
C VAL A 15 -8.14 19.28 -18.06
N THR A 16 -7.41 20.35 -17.75
CA THR A 16 -6.88 21.27 -18.77
C THR A 16 -5.61 20.77 -19.48
N GLY A 17 -5.19 19.52 -19.22
CA GLY A 17 -3.97 18.88 -19.74
C GLY A 17 -2.89 18.69 -18.67
N SER A 18 -1.68 18.36 -19.10
CA SER A 18 -0.47 18.29 -18.26
C SER A 18 0.47 19.46 -18.56
N GLU A 19 1.34 19.77 -17.61
CA GLU A 19 2.49 20.66 -17.83
C GLU A 19 3.76 20.03 -17.26
N SER A 20 4.89 20.26 -17.93
CA SER A 20 6.19 19.82 -17.42
C SER A 20 6.52 20.56 -16.11
N ASP A 21 6.87 19.81 -15.08
CA ASP A 21 7.37 20.31 -13.79
C ASP A 21 8.67 19.57 -13.44
N THR A 22 9.38 20.06 -12.43
CA THR A 22 10.58 19.45 -11.89
C THR A 22 10.49 19.37 -10.38
N PHE A 23 10.68 18.17 -9.82
CA PHE A 23 10.65 17.95 -8.38
C PHE A 23 11.80 17.01 -7.95
N PRO A 24 12.30 17.07 -6.72
CA PRO A 24 13.25 16.06 -6.25
C PRO A 24 12.63 14.66 -6.35
N LYS A 25 13.34 13.73 -7.01
CA LYS A 25 12.79 12.42 -7.39
C LYS A 25 12.28 11.64 -6.16
N PRO A 26 10.98 11.28 -6.10
CA PRO A 26 10.50 10.40 -5.04
C PRO A 26 11.18 9.03 -5.10
N ARG A 27 11.54 8.50 -3.94
CA ARG A 27 12.34 7.29 -3.79
C ARG A 27 11.46 6.04 -3.71
N ALA A 28 11.87 4.95 -4.36
CA ALA A 28 11.21 3.66 -4.19
C ALA A 28 11.37 3.17 -2.73
N HIS A 29 10.30 2.59 -2.17
CA HIS A 29 10.32 2.06 -0.80
C HIS A 29 9.96 0.58 -0.79
N GLY A 30 8.74 0.19 -0.38
CA GLY A 30 8.31 -1.20 -0.40
C GLY A 30 8.12 -1.71 -1.82
N ALA A 31 8.72 -2.84 -2.12
CA ALA A 31 8.72 -3.43 -3.45
C ALA A 31 8.53 -4.95 -3.35
N ALA A 32 7.90 -5.54 -4.35
CA ALA A 32 7.86 -6.99 -4.48
C ALA A 32 7.81 -7.47 -5.92
N VAL A 33 8.45 -8.62 -6.14
CA VAL A 33 8.45 -9.35 -7.41
C VAL A 33 8.04 -10.79 -7.14
N MET A 34 7.15 -11.29 -7.98
CA MET A 34 6.74 -12.68 -8.02
C MET A 34 7.43 -13.39 -9.17
N ASN A 35 7.80 -14.64 -8.94
CA ASN A 35 8.41 -15.53 -9.93
C ASN A 35 7.75 -16.90 -9.89
N HIS A 36 7.89 -17.65 -10.98
CA HIS A 36 7.58 -19.08 -11.03
C HIS A 36 8.74 -19.83 -11.67
N LEU A 37 9.12 -20.93 -11.04
CA LEU A 37 10.08 -21.90 -11.57
C LEU A 37 9.30 -23.14 -11.98
N ALA A 38 9.48 -23.59 -13.21
CA ALA A 38 8.96 -24.84 -13.74
C ALA A 38 9.90 -26.02 -13.42
N ASP A 39 10.27 -26.14 -12.14
CA ASP A 39 11.37 -26.93 -11.59
C ASP A 39 10.96 -28.37 -11.20
N VAL A 40 10.00 -28.96 -11.92
CA VAL A 40 9.53 -30.33 -11.64
C VAL A 40 10.42 -31.33 -12.37
N ASP A 41 11.28 -32.02 -11.63
CA ASP A 41 12.16 -33.07 -12.15
C ASP A 41 11.39 -34.34 -12.54
N ASP A 42 10.43 -34.77 -11.71
CA ASP A 42 9.57 -35.92 -11.96
C ASP A 42 8.09 -35.57 -11.85
N SER A 43 7.48 -35.26 -13.00
CA SER A 43 6.04 -34.98 -13.10
C SER A 43 5.12 -36.14 -12.70
N THR A 44 5.65 -37.35 -12.55
CA THR A 44 4.88 -38.52 -12.09
C THR A 44 4.96 -38.74 -10.58
N ALA A 45 5.90 -38.09 -9.89
CA ALA A 45 6.02 -38.14 -8.45
C ALA A 45 4.86 -37.41 -7.76
N GLN A 46 4.42 -37.94 -6.61
CA GLN A 46 3.37 -37.37 -5.78
C GLN A 46 3.96 -36.83 -4.48
N GLY A 47 3.42 -35.72 -3.98
CA GLY A 47 3.86 -35.14 -2.70
C GLY A 47 5.22 -34.44 -2.81
N SER A 48 6.10 -34.68 -1.84
CA SER A 48 7.37 -33.95 -1.66
C SER A 48 8.56 -34.52 -2.46
N ASP A 49 8.30 -35.41 -3.42
CA ASP A 49 9.34 -36.16 -4.13
C ASP A 49 9.49 -35.67 -5.59
N ARG A 50 8.98 -34.47 -5.91
CA ARG A 50 8.94 -33.93 -7.28
C ARG A 50 10.25 -33.26 -7.71
N GLY A 51 11.19 -33.08 -6.77
CA GLY A 51 12.51 -32.50 -7.03
C GLY A 51 12.54 -30.97 -7.03
N THR A 52 11.44 -30.32 -6.66
CA THR A 52 11.32 -28.85 -6.74
C THR A 52 12.13 -28.12 -5.65
N LEU A 53 12.38 -26.82 -5.85
CA LEU A 53 12.89 -25.93 -4.80
C LEU A 53 11.97 -25.92 -3.57
N TYR A 54 10.66 -25.99 -3.76
CA TYR A 54 9.72 -26.15 -2.65
C TYR A 54 10.00 -27.45 -1.85
N ASP A 55 10.19 -28.58 -2.52
CA ASP A 55 10.51 -29.85 -1.87
C ASP A 55 11.84 -29.78 -1.10
N ARG A 56 12.85 -29.14 -1.70
CA ARG A 56 14.14 -28.86 -1.05
C ARG A 56 13.97 -28.02 0.22
N SER A 57 13.14 -26.98 0.15
CA SER A 57 12.85 -26.13 1.32
C SER A 57 12.13 -26.88 2.44
N LEU A 58 11.22 -27.79 2.08
CA LEU A 58 10.48 -28.62 3.03
C LEU A 58 11.35 -29.71 3.65
N ALA A 59 12.26 -30.29 2.87
CA ALA A 59 13.26 -31.24 3.37
C ALA A 59 14.20 -30.57 4.38
N TYR A 60 14.70 -29.37 4.06
CA TYR A 60 15.50 -28.56 4.98
C TYR A 60 14.75 -28.30 6.29
N TRP A 61 13.49 -27.84 6.20
CA TRP A 61 12.65 -27.60 7.38
C TRP A 61 12.49 -28.85 8.25
N ARG A 62 12.22 -30.02 7.64
CA ARG A 62 12.05 -31.28 8.37
C ARG A 62 13.33 -31.74 9.07
N GLU A 63 14.48 -31.50 8.45
CA GLU A 63 15.79 -31.90 8.98
C GLU A 63 16.26 -31.00 10.12
N HIS A 64 16.10 -29.68 9.99
CA HIS A 64 16.69 -28.71 10.91
C HIS A 64 15.73 -28.18 11.98
N ILE A 65 14.42 -28.18 11.67
CA ILE A 65 13.39 -27.60 12.53
C ILE A 65 12.47 -28.72 13.04
N GLY A 66 11.77 -29.40 12.14
CA GLY A 66 10.89 -30.55 12.44
C GLY A 66 9.63 -30.23 13.27
N ASP A 67 9.68 -29.21 14.13
CA ASP A 67 8.61 -28.72 14.99
C ASP A 67 8.48 -27.20 14.88
N ARG A 68 7.24 -26.70 14.69
CA ARG A 68 6.98 -25.26 14.55
C ARG A 68 7.27 -24.46 15.82
N ASP A 69 7.28 -25.11 16.99
CA ASP A 69 7.64 -24.45 18.25
C ASP A 69 9.13 -24.09 18.33
N LEU A 70 9.94 -24.61 17.39
CA LEU A 70 11.36 -24.27 17.23
C LEU A 70 11.60 -23.16 16.18
N GLU A 71 10.54 -22.57 15.63
CA GLU A 71 10.63 -21.36 14.80
C GLU A 71 10.60 -20.09 15.67
N PRO A 72 11.25 -19.00 15.26
CA PRO A 72 12.10 -18.85 14.06
C PRO A 72 13.44 -19.58 14.17
N HIS A 73 13.90 -20.18 13.06
CA HIS A 73 15.20 -20.85 12.97
C HIS A 73 16.20 -20.00 12.18
N VAL A 74 17.42 -19.82 12.67
CA VAL A 74 18.50 -19.15 11.95
C VAL A 74 19.10 -20.14 10.94
N ALA A 75 18.75 -19.97 9.66
CA ALA A 75 19.18 -20.84 8.58
C ALA A 75 20.59 -20.49 8.08
N VAL A 76 20.95 -19.20 8.13
CA VAL A 76 22.30 -18.68 7.86
C VAL A 76 22.60 -17.62 8.91
N ASP A 77 23.65 -17.83 9.69
CA ASP A 77 24.02 -16.95 10.81
C ASP A 77 24.82 -15.71 10.39
N ASP A 78 25.63 -15.87 9.33
CA ASP A 78 26.51 -14.84 8.77
C ASP A 78 26.25 -14.73 7.25
N PHE A 79 25.24 -13.94 6.90
CA PHE A 79 24.78 -13.76 5.53
C PHE A 79 25.45 -12.53 4.90
N GLU A 80 26.50 -12.78 4.12
CA GLU A 80 27.27 -11.74 3.43
C GLU A 80 26.97 -11.69 1.93
N VAL A 81 26.55 -10.51 1.45
CA VAL A 81 26.30 -10.21 0.03
C VAL A 81 26.59 -8.74 -0.27
N ASP A 82 26.89 -8.42 -1.53
CA ASP A 82 27.40 -7.11 -1.94
C ASP A 82 26.40 -5.94 -1.83
N TRP A 83 25.11 -6.25 -1.75
CA TRP A 83 24.03 -5.27 -1.69
C TRP A 83 23.59 -4.91 -0.28
N LEU A 84 24.08 -5.63 0.74
CA LEU A 84 23.83 -5.27 2.12
C LEU A 84 24.71 -4.10 2.54
N PRO A 85 24.19 -3.15 3.33
CA PRO A 85 25.03 -2.20 4.03
C PRO A 85 25.93 -2.93 5.05
N PRO A 86 26.97 -2.28 5.60
CA PRO A 86 27.78 -2.89 6.66
C PRO A 86 26.93 -3.25 7.89
N GLY A 87 27.03 -4.49 8.35
CA GLY A 87 26.30 -5.00 9.51
C GLY A 87 26.38 -6.53 9.59
N ASP A 88 25.85 -7.10 10.66
CA ASP A 88 25.86 -8.54 10.92
C ASP A 88 24.47 -9.11 10.61
N TYR A 89 24.34 -9.78 9.46
CA TYR A 89 23.06 -10.21 8.94
C TYR A 89 22.87 -11.72 9.01
N ALA A 90 21.62 -12.13 9.22
CA ALA A 90 21.21 -13.53 9.24
C ALA A 90 19.96 -13.76 8.39
N LEU A 91 19.81 -14.98 7.87
CA LEU A 91 18.58 -15.44 7.24
C LEU A 91 17.82 -16.36 8.20
N VAL A 92 16.56 -16.01 8.44
CA VAL A 92 15.69 -16.71 9.36
C VAL A 92 14.57 -17.41 8.61
N LEU A 93 14.40 -18.71 8.86
CA LEU A 93 13.35 -19.55 8.31
C LEU A 93 12.15 -19.64 9.28
N THR A 94 10.96 -19.44 8.72
CA THR A 94 9.65 -19.66 9.38
C THR A 94 8.70 -20.31 8.38
N SER A 95 7.62 -20.93 8.86
CA SER A 95 6.60 -21.55 8.01
C SER A 95 5.18 -21.13 8.40
N SER A 96 4.30 -21.08 7.40
CA SER A 96 2.88 -20.78 7.59
C SER A 96 2.00 -21.68 6.74
N ARG A 97 0.72 -21.82 7.11
CA ARG A 97 -0.22 -22.65 6.35
C ARG A 97 -0.54 -21.98 5.03
N TRP A 98 -0.38 -22.73 3.94
CA TRP A 98 -0.78 -22.27 2.62
C TRP A 98 -2.29 -22.42 2.39
N LYS A 99 -2.84 -21.57 1.52
CA LYS A 99 -4.27 -21.55 1.17
C LYS A 99 -4.78 -22.81 0.45
N ALA A 100 -3.86 -23.60 -0.10
CA ALA A 100 -4.18 -24.80 -0.88
C ALA A 100 -3.42 -26.02 -0.36
N GLY A 101 -3.97 -27.20 -0.65
CA GLY A 101 -3.62 -28.49 -0.05
C GLY A 101 -3.97 -29.65 -0.95
N THR A 102 -4.03 -30.85 -0.38
CA THR A 102 -4.58 -32.06 -1.00
C THR A 102 -5.73 -32.62 -0.15
N GLY A 103 -6.54 -33.52 -0.71
CA GLY A 103 -7.73 -34.08 -0.05
C GLY A 103 -8.96 -33.16 -0.11
N ARG A 104 -10.12 -33.62 0.36
CA ARG A 104 -11.40 -32.89 0.38
C ARG A 104 -12.24 -33.20 1.61
N GLY A 105 -12.71 -32.15 2.31
CA GLY A 105 -13.51 -32.34 3.51
C GLY A 105 -12.64 -32.79 4.69
N ASP A 106 -12.94 -33.95 5.28
CA ASP A 106 -12.28 -34.40 6.53
C ASP A 106 -10.84 -34.90 6.33
N ASP A 107 -10.42 -35.26 5.12
CA ASP A 107 -9.05 -35.68 4.80
C ASP A 107 -8.18 -34.53 4.25
N TYR A 108 -8.71 -33.30 4.19
CA TYR A 108 -8.01 -32.15 3.67
C TYR A 108 -6.75 -31.80 4.49
N ARG A 109 -5.63 -31.62 3.79
CA ARG A 109 -4.34 -31.23 4.36
C ARG A 109 -3.74 -30.08 3.56
N SER A 110 -3.62 -28.91 4.20
CA SER A 110 -2.92 -27.76 3.62
C SER A 110 -1.43 -28.04 3.47
N TYR A 111 -0.84 -27.54 2.39
CA TYR A 111 0.61 -27.35 2.32
C TYR A 111 1.04 -26.23 3.29
N TYR A 112 2.34 -26.09 3.47
CA TYR A 112 2.93 -24.99 4.25
C TYR A 112 3.90 -24.23 3.37
N GLU A 113 3.69 -22.93 3.23
CA GLU A 113 4.67 -22.06 2.60
C GLU A 113 5.86 -21.84 3.54
N GLN A 114 7.06 -21.72 2.95
CA GLN A 114 8.28 -21.41 3.68
C GLN A 114 8.63 -19.93 3.50
N HIS A 115 9.18 -19.32 4.54
CA HIS A 115 9.56 -17.91 4.53
C HIS A 115 11.01 -17.74 4.97
N LEU A 116 11.84 -17.17 4.10
CA LEU A 116 13.16 -16.67 4.45
C LEU A 116 13.10 -15.18 4.72
N LYS A 117 13.58 -14.75 5.88
CA LYS A 117 13.52 -13.35 6.32
C LYS A 117 14.92 -12.88 6.70
N LEU A 118 15.35 -11.77 6.11
CA LEU A 118 16.59 -11.10 6.49
C LEU A 118 16.41 -10.44 7.86
N ARG A 119 17.37 -10.67 8.74
CA ARG A 119 17.49 -10.07 10.06
C ARG A 119 18.89 -9.55 10.27
N GLU A 120 19.01 -8.59 11.17
CA GLU A 120 20.29 -8.05 11.62
C GLU A 120 20.42 -8.35 13.11
N TRP A 121 21.59 -8.82 13.50
CA TRP A 121 21.90 -9.06 14.89
C TRP A 121 22.08 -7.73 15.63
N GLY A 122 21.33 -7.56 16.72
CA GLY A 122 21.51 -6.44 17.61
C GLY A 122 22.87 -6.46 18.34
N PRO A 123 23.18 -5.38 19.07
CA PRO A 123 24.26 -5.39 20.04
C PRO A 123 24.02 -6.50 21.06
N GLU A 124 25.11 -7.07 21.54
CA GLU A 124 25.15 -8.00 22.66
C GLU A 124 24.59 -7.32 23.91
N ASP A 125 23.69 -7.98 24.61
CA ASP A 125 23.17 -7.53 25.89
C ASP A 125 24.10 -7.88 27.06
N ASP A 126 23.71 -7.51 28.28
CA ASP A 126 24.52 -7.74 29.49
C ASP A 126 24.76 -9.23 29.79
N ASP A 127 23.96 -10.13 29.22
CA ASP A 127 24.04 -11.58 29.38
C ASP A 127 24.82 -12.26 28.24
N GLY A 128 25.31 -11.50 27.26
CA GLY A 128 26.04 -12.04 26.12
C GLY A 128 25.17 -12.49 24.95
N GLU A 129 23.86 -12.24 25.01
CA GLU A 129 22.90 -12.66 24.00
C GLU A 129 22.68 -11.55 22.97
N ARG A 130 22.47 -11.94 21.72
CA ARG A 130 22.16 -11.00 20.62
C ARG A 130 20.73 -11.23 20.17
N GLU A 131 19.97 -10.14 20.01
CA GLU A 131 18.59 -10.24 19.52
C GLU A 131 18.52 -9.97 18.01
N LEU A 132 17.77 -10.78 17.28
CA LEU A 132 17.49 -10.55 15.85
C LEU A 132 16.45 -9.45 15.66
N ARG A 133 16.81 -8.44 14.86
CA ARG A 133 15.95 -7.29 14.57
C ARG A 133 15.66 -7.19 13.08
N LYS A 134 14.57 -6.52 12.72
CA LYS A 134 14.27 -6.22 11.31
C LYS A 134 15.17 -5.07 10.84
N PRO A 135 16.04 -5.27 9.85
CA PRO A 135 16.87 -4.21 9.30
C PRO A 135 16.04 -3.22 8.46
N ALA A 136 16.64 -2.05 8.18
CA ALA A 136 16.02 -1.02 7.35
C ALA A 136 15.91 -1.44 5.87
N LEU A 137 16.94 -2.10 5.34
CA LEU A 137 16.85 -2.87 4.10
C LEU A 137 16.30 -4.25 4.45
N ALA A 138 15.01 -4.46 4.20
CA ALA A 138 14.34 -5.72 4.51
C ALA A 138 14.32 -6.64 3.29
N LEU A 139 14.33 -7.96 3.54
CA LEU A 139 14.04 -8.98 2.54
C LEU A 139 13.17 -10.06 3.18
N HIS A 140 12.14 -10.48 2.48
CA HIS A 140 11.27 -11.59 2.84
C HIS A 140 10.93 -12.37 1.57
N VAL A 141 11.42 -13.60 1.46
CA VAL A 141 11.15 -14.51 0.35
C VAL A 141 10.15 -15.57 0.81
N GLU A 142 9.10 -15.77 0.06
CA GLU A 142 8.08 -16.80 0.25
C GLU A 142 8.24 -17.86 -0.84
N ILE A 143 8.20 -19.12 -0.41
CA ILE A 143 8.39 -20.31 -1.26
C ILE A 143 7.12 -21.15 -1.13
N MET A 144 6.37 -21.23 -2.23
CA MET A 144 5.04 -21.83 -2.27
C MET A 144 4.98 -22.93 -3.34
N PRO A 145 4.23 -24.02 -3.09
CA PRO A 145 4.00 -25.04 -4.11
C PRO A 145 2.94 -24.60 -5.11
N GLN A 146 3.12 -24.96 -6.38
CA GLN A 146 2.13 -24.91 -7.46
C GLN A 146 2.07 -26.28 -8.12
N PHE A 147 1.12 -27.13 -7.71
CA PHE A 147 0.91 -28.46 -8.29
C PHE A 147 -0.53 -28.60 -8.78
N ARG A 148 -0.75 -29.28 -9.91
CA ARG A 148 -2.08 -29.40 -10.55
C ARG A 148 -3.11 -30.14 -9.70
N ASP A 149 -2.65 -30.98 -8.78
CA ASP A 149 -3.48 -31.75 -7.86
C ASP A 149 -3.92 -30.96 -6.61
N MET A 150 -3.48 -29.70 -6.49
CA MET A 150 -3.82 -28.87 -5.35
C MET A 150 -5.26 -28.37 -5.40
N VAL A 151 -5.88 -28.33 -4.22
CA VAL A 151 -7.24 -27.82 -4.02
C VAL A 151 -7.30 -26.84 -2.86
N TYR A 152 -8.22 -25.89 -2.95
CA TYR A 152 -8.64 -25.08 -1.82
C TYR A 152 -9.37 -25.93 -0.79
N LYS A 153 -9.52 -25.40 0.44
CA LYS A 153 -10.31 -26.06 1.49
C LYS A 153 -11.78 -26.30 1.08
N SER A 154 -12.31 -25.49 0.16
CA SER A 154 -13.64 -25.69 -0.45
C SER A 154 -13.71 -26.94 -1.34
N GLY A 155 -12.57 -27.51 -1.76
CA GLY A 155 -12.46 -28.60 -2.73
C GLY A 155 -12.29 -28.12 -4.17
N ASP A 156 -12.37 -26.81 -4.42
CA ASP A 156 -12.14 -26.23 -5.74
C ASP A 156 -10.67 -26.37 -6.14
N PRO A 157 -10.36 -26.71 -7.41
CA PRO A 157 -8.98 -26.78 -7.88
C PRO A 157 -8.23 -25.45 -7.74
N LEU A 158 -6.95 -25.51 -7.40
CA LEU A 158 -6.06 -24.36 -7.49
C LEU A 158 -5.64 -24.17 -8.95
N GLU A 159 -5.96 -23.03 -9.53
CA GLU A 159 -5.42 -22.66 -10.84
C GLU A 159 -3.93 -22.35 -10.73
N CYS A 160 -3.14 -23.01 -11.57
CA CYS A 160 -1.70 -22.81 -11.69
C CYS A 160 -1.40 -22.23 -13.09
N PRO A 161 -1.63 -20.92 -13.32
CA PRO A 161 -1.65 -20.32 -14.66
C PRO A 161 -0.30 -20.41 -15.39
N TYR A 162 0.80 -20.57 -14.66
CA TYR A 162 2.15 -20.61 -15.21
C TYR A 162 2.77 -22.01 -15.23
N GLY A 163 2.02 -23.06 -14.87
CA GLY A 163 2.52 -24.43 -14.82
C GLY A 163 2.71 -24.97 -13.41
N GLU A 164 3.36 -26.13 -13.32
CA GLU A 164 3.70 -26.79 -12.06
C GLU A 164 5.14 -26.47 -11.65
N GLY A 165 5.38 -26.42 -10.34
CA GLY A 165 6.71 -26.20 -9.76
C GLY A 165 6.64 -25.31 -8.53
N THR A 166 7.62 -24.43 -8.38
CA THR A 166 7.76 -23.52 -7.24
C THR A 166 7.32 -22.10 -7.61
N ARG A 167 6.43 -21.52 -6.81
CA ARG A 167 6.14 -20.08 -6.85
C ARG A 167 6.96 -19.36 -5.80
N LEU A 168 7.60 -18.27 -6.21
CA LEU A 168 8.40 -17.41 -5.36
C LEU A 168 7.77 -16.02 -5.27
N LEU A 169 7.81 -15.42 -4.09
CA LEU A 169 7.45 -14.02 -3.89
C LEU A 169 8.48 -13.37 -2.98
N ALA A 170 9.17 -12.35 -3.48
CA ALA A 170 10.13 -11.59 -2.70
C ALA A 170 9.59 -10.19 -2.42
N TRP A 171 9.54 -9.83 -1.15
CA TRP A 171 9.29 -8.48 -0.66
C TRP A 171 10.60 -7.88 -0.19
N THR A 172 10.88 -6.64 -0.58
CA THR A 172 12.06 -5.92 -0.13
C THR A 172 11.78 -4.42 0.02
N THR A 173 12.73 -3.68 0.60
CA THR A 173 12.69 -2.23 0.65
C THR A 173 13.84 -1.61 -0.14
N TRP A 174 13.60 -0.41 -0.67
CA TRP A 174 14.60 0.44 -1.32
C TRP A 174 15.18 -0.11 -2.63
N ALA A 175 14.49 -1.05 -3.27
CA ALA A 175 14.85 -1.51 -4.61
C ALA A 175 14.27 -0.56 -5.65
N GLU A 176 15.13 -0.06 -6.53
CA GLU A 176 14.77 0.86 -7.62
C GLU A 176 14.49 0.12 -8.93
N ASP A 177 14.89 -1.15 -9.01
CA ASP A 177 14.87 -1.99 -10.21
C ASP A 177 14.40 -3.41 -9.86
N PRO A 178 13.60 -4.09 -10.71
CA PRO A 178 13.05 -5.39 -10.39
C PRO A 178 14.11 -6.49 -10.37
N PHE A 179 15.20 -6.37 -11.14
CA PHE A 179 16.29 -7.34 -11.12
C PHE A 179 17.07 -7.28 -9.80
N GLU A 180 17.10 -6.13 -9.14
CA GLU A 180 17.66 -6.03 -7.79
C GLU A 180 16.87 -6.89 -6.79
N ILE A 181 15.54 -6.91 -6.89
CA ILE A 181 14.66 -7.72 -6.04
C ILE A 181 14.87 -9.20 -6.33
N GLU A 182 14.92 -9.57 -7.61
CA GLU A 182 15.20 -10.94 -8.04
C GLU A 182 16.58 -11.41 -7.58
N ARG A 183 17.62 -10.58 -7.70
CA ARG A 183 18.96 -10.88 -7.22
C ARG A 183 18.96 -11.16 -5.72
N ARG A 184 18.40 -10.25 -4.92
CA ARG A 184 18.28 -10.40 -3.45
C ARG A 184 17.57 -11.71 -3.09
N MET A 185 16.49 -12.04 -3.81
CA MET A 185 15.75 -13.28 -3.63
C MET A 185 16.60 -14.52 -3.92
N TYR A 186 17.29 -14.55 -5.07
CA TYR A 186 18.09 -15.71 -5.48
C TYR A 186 19.33 -15.89 -4.59
N ASP A 187 19.96 -14.81 -4.15
CA ASP A 187 21.09 -14.89 -3.23
C ASP A 187 20.68 -15.52 -1.89
N ALA A 188 19.52 -15.13 -1.35
CA ALA A 188 19.00 -15.72 -0.11
C ALA A 188 18.63 -17.20 -0.28
N LEU A 189 18.01 -17.57 -1.40
CA LEU A 189 17.68 -18.96 -1.71
C LEU A 189 18.94 -19.82 -1.85
N ARG A 190 19.97 -19.31 -2.54
CA ARG A 190 21.23 -20.02 -2.74
C ARG A 190 22.06 -20.15 -1.46
N ALA A 191 22.01 -19.16 -0.59
CA ALA A 191 22.70 -19.22 0.70
C ALA A 191 22.12 -20.31 1.62
N VAL A 192 20.80 -20.51 1.61
CA VAL A 192 20.14 -21.50 2.47
C VAL A 192 20.13 -22.90 1.85
N TYR A 193 19.80 -23.00 0.56
CA TYR A 193 19.51 -24.29 -0.08
C TYR A 193 20.59 -24.78 -1.07
N GLY A 194 21.73 -24.08 -1.13
CA GLY A 194 22.86 -24.40 -2.00
C GLY A 194 22.91 -23.58 -3.28
N THR A 195 24.10 -23.46 -3.88
CA THR A 195 24.34 -22.61 -5.06
C THR A 195 23.52 -22.98 -6.29
N ASP A 196 23.10 -24.24 -6.39
CA ASP A 196 22.28 -24.83 -7.44
C ASP A 196 20.77 -24.78 -7.13
N ALA A 197 20.36 -24.15 -6.02
CA ALA A 197 18.96 -24.12 -5.60
C ALA A 197 18.02 -23.40 -6.58
N VAL A 198 18.57 -22.53 -7.43
CA VAL A 198 17.80 -21.80 -8.43
C VAL A 198 18.52 -21.91 -9.78
N ASP A 199 17.90 -22.65 -10.68
CA ASP A 199 18.19 -22.60 -12.11
C ASP A 199 17.29 -21.54 -12.76
N LEU A 200 17.90 -20.62 -13.49
CA LEU A 200 17.16 -19.56 -14.18
C LEU A 200 16.58 -20.04 -15.52
N ASP A 201 17.02 -21.19 -16.03
CA ASP A 201 16.42 -21.81 -17.20
C ASP A 201 15.01 -22.36 -16.90
N ASP A 202 14.73 -22.69 -15.63
CA ASP A 202 13.40 -23.09 -15.16
C ASP A 202 12.45 -21.89 -14.97
N ARG A 203 12.97 -20.66 -15.01
CA ARG A 203 12.16 -19.47 -14.72
C ARG A 203 11.20 -19.16 -15.86
N VAL A 204 9.91 -19.14 -15.55
CA VAL A 204 8.87 -18.75 -16.50
C VAL A 204 8.79 -17.22 -16.58
N ASP A 205 9.24 -16.64 -17.70
CA ASP A 205 9.28 -15.17 -17.88
C ASP A 205 7.90 -14.52 -17.72
N ASP A 206 6.86 -15.11 -18.33
CA ASP A 206 5.48 -14.64 -18.21
C ASP A 206 4.94 -14.68 -16.76
N ALA A 207 5.59 -15.37 -15.82
CA ALA A 207 5.18 -15.39 -14.42
C ALA A 207 5.79 -14.26 -13.59
N ARG A 208 6.69 -13.46 -14.18
CA ARG A 208 7.38 -12.36 -13.51
C ARG A 208 6.40 -11.20 -13.35
N ARG A 209 5.96 -10.96 -12.11
CA ARG A 209 4.86 -10.02 -11.84
C ARG A 209 5.21 -9.07 -10.70
N VAL A 210 4.61 -7.87 -10.71
CA VAL A 210 4.80 -6.82 -9.70
C VAL A 210 3.59 -6.76 -8.77
N PRO A 211 3.58 -7.52 -7.66
CA PRO A 211 2.51 -7.44 -6.66
C PRO A 211 2.56 -6.19 -5.80
N LYS A 212 3.71 -5.50 -5.72
CA LYS A 212 3.84 -4.26 -4.95
C LYS A 212 4.96 -3.39 -5.47
N ALA A 213 4.67 -2.10 -5.55
CA ALA A 213 5.63 -1.02 -5.71
C ALA A 213 5.15 0.18 -4.90
N GLU A 214 6.08 0.92 -4.30
CA GLU A 214 5.81 2.13 -3.53
C GLU A 214 6.84 3.20 -3.88
N ALA A 215 6.39 4.44 -4.01
CA ALA A 215 7.24 5.62 -4.11
C ALA A 215 6.87 6.60 -3.00
N HIS A 216 7.85 7.33 -2.47
CA HIS A 216 7.59 8.24 -1.37
C HIS A 216 8.53 9.42 -1.29
N ILE A 217 8.12 10.39 -0.48
CA ILE A 217 8.95 11.44 0.09
C ILE A 217 8.68 11.55 1.58
N ARG A 218 9.63 12.17 2.29
CA ARG A 218 9.45 12.64 3.65
C ARG A 218 9.54 14.16 3.69
N PHE A 219 8.71 14.80 4.50
CA PHE A 219 8.55 16.24 4.47
C PHE A 219 8.38 16.86 5.86
N ALA A 220 8.65 18.16 5.97
CA ALA A 220 8.65 18.89 7.22
C ALA A 220 7.26 18.85 7.89
N ILE A 221 7.23 18.61 9.20
CA ILE A 221 5.97 18.42 9.94
C ILE A 221 5.04 19.63 9.87
N GLY A 222 5.59 20.83 9.65
CA GLY A 222 4.80 22.05 9.46
C GLY A 222 3.89 22.02 8.23
N LYS A 223 4.16 21.16 7.23
CA LYS A 223 3.33 20.98 6.04
C LYS A 223 2.27 19.89 6.17
N LYS A 224 2.20 19.19 7.33
CA LYS A 224 1.31 18.04 7.54
C LYS A 224 -0.15 18.35 7.23
N ASN A 225 -0.68 19.42 7.81
CA ASN A 225 -2.10 19.75 7.67
C ASN A 225 -2.44 20.08 6.20
N ALA A 226 -1.59 20.85 5.51
CA ALA A 226 -1.79 21.16 4.09
C ALA A 226 -1.73 19.90 3.21
N ALA A 227 -0.85 18.96 3.52
CA ALA A 227 -0.75 17.69 2.81
C ALA A 227 -1.99 16.80 3.04
N VAL A 228 -2.46 16.69 4.29
CA VAL A 228 -3.68 15.96 4.64
C VAL A 228 -4.90 16.58 3.95
N GLU A 229 -5.07 17.90 4.03
CA GLU A 229 -6.15 18.63 3.37
C GLU A 229 -6.12 18.42 1.85
N THR A 230 -4.93 18.46 1.24
CA THR A 230 -4.76 18.20 -0.20
C THR A 230 -5.24 16.81 -0.59
N LEU A 231 -4.93 15.79 0.23
CA LEU A 231 -5.33 14.41 -0.04
C LEU A 231 -6.84 14.21 0.16
N GLU A 232 -7.44 14.82 1.19
CA GLU A 232 -8.89 14.83 1.38
C GLU A 232 -9.63 15.55 0.23
N GLN A 233 -9.09 16.67 -0.27
CA GLN A 233 -9.61 17.34 -1.46
C GLN A 233 -9.51 16.45 -2.71
N SER A 234 -8.42 15.70 -2.88
CA SER A 234 -8.28 14.74 -3.98
C SER A 234 -9.38 13.68 -3.92
N LYS A 235 -9.64 13.13 -2.72
CA LYS A 235 -10.74 12.19 -2.50
C LYS A 235 -12.10 12.80 -2.87
N GLN A 236 -12.39 14.00 -2.37
CA GLN A 236 -13.66 14.69 -2.66
C GLN A 236 -13.88 14.94 -4.16
N LEU A 237 -12.81 15.25 -4.90
CA LEU A 237 -12.88 15.43 -6.34
C LEU A 237 -13.11 14.11 -7.09
N ILE A 238 -12.46 13.02 -6.69
CA ILE A 238 -12.69 11.69 -7.26
C ILE A 238 -14.12 11.22 -6.95
N ASP A 239 -14.59 11.41 -5.72
CA ASP A 239 -15.96 11.09 -5.28
C ASP A 239 -17.00 11.91 -6.07
N TRP A 240 -16.75 13.20 -6.28
CA TRP A 240 -17.66 14.07 -7.04
C TRP A 240 -17.65 13.73 -8.54
N GLY A 241 -16.50 13.33 -9.07
CA GLY A 241 -16.34 13.01 -10.48
C GLY A 241 -16.90 11.64 -10.89
N GLY A 242 -17.25 10.77 -9.94
CA GLY A 242 -17.79 9.45 -10.25
C GLY A 242 -18.95 9.07 -9.34
N GLU A 243 -20.12 8.74 -9.93
CA GLU A 243 -21.30 8.22 -9.22
C GLU A 243 -21.08 6.81 -8.63
N SER A 244 -20.00 6.57 -7.88
CA SER A 244 -19.73 5.28 -7.26
C SER A 244 -19.04 5.46 -5.92
N GLU A 245 -19.44 4.61 -4.97
CA GLU A 245 -18.80 4.41 -3.67
C GLU A 245 -17.30 4.24 -3.91
N ILE A 246 -16.49 5.28 -3.63
CA ILE A 246 -15.13 5.00 -3.18
C ILE A 246 -15.31 4.02 -2.04
N ASP A 247 -14.57 2.91 -2.05
CA ASP A 247 -14.47 1.99 -0.92
C ASP A 247 -13.80 2.77 0.22
N ALA A 248 -14.57 3.68 0.80
CA ALA A 248 -14.30 4.45 1.99
C ALA A 248 -14.49 3.48 3.14
N HIS A 249 -13.73 2.39 3.12
CA HIS A 249 -13.18 1.83 4.31
C HIS A 249 -12.34 2.93 4.96
N GLN A 250 -13.02 3.81 5.70
CA GLN A 250 -12.55 4.18 7.02
C GLN A 250 -12.38 2.87 7.80
N ARG A 251 -11.29 2.14 7.52
CA ARG A 251 -10.62 1.39 8.57
C ARG A 251 -10.34 2.46 9.60
N ARG A 252 -11.18 2.46 10.64
CA ARG A 252 -11.10 3.32 11.83
C ARG A 252 -9.69 3.85 11.94
N GLN A 253 -9.51 5.18 11.91
CA GLN A 253 -8.27 5.84 12.29
C GLN A 253 -7.59 4.96 13.35
N GLN A 254 -6.59 4.18 12.94
CA GLN A 254 -5.85 3.37 13.90
C GLN A 254 -5.10 4.42 14.70
N GLU A 255 -5.55 4.62 15.93
CA GLU A 255 -5.11 5.71 16.80
C GLU A 255 -3.58 5.89 16.71
N GLY A 256 -3.16 7.00 16.11
CA GLY A 256 -1.83 7.58 16.29
C GLY A 256 -0.91 7.72 15.07
N TRP A 257 -1.09 6.96 13.97
CA TRP A 257 -0.06 6.87 12.92
C TRP A 257 -0.50 7.21 11.50
N LEU A 258 -1.70 6.80 11.08
CA LEU A 258 -2.21 7.09 9.74
C LEU A 258 -3.01 8.40 9.78
N GLU A 259 -2.55 9.40 9.03
CA GLU A 259 -3.15 10.74 9.02
C GLU A 259 -4.18 10.90 7.91
N ALA A 260 -3.90 10.33 6.73
CA ALA A 260 -4.82 10.32 5.60
C ALA A 260 -4.51 9.15 4.66
N LEU A 261 -5.52 8.61 4.00
CA LEU A 261 -5.42 7.52 3.03
C LEU A 261 -6.54 7.63 1.99
N VAL A 262 -6.16 7.49 0.72
CA VAL A 262 -7.08 7.43 -0.41
C VAL A 262 -6.62 6.33 -1.34
N GLU A 263 -7.52 5.40 -1.65
CA GLU A 263 -7.30 4.36 -2.64
C GLU A 263 -8.32 4.54 -3.77
N SER A 264 -7.84 4.55 -5.01
CA SER A 264 -8.71 4.66 -6.19
C SER A 264 -8.00 4.16 -7.45
N ASP A 265 -8.77 3.68 -8.42
CA ASP A 265 -8.39 3.46 -9.82
C ASP A 265 -8.73 4.65 -10.73
N ARG A 266 -9.48 5.63 -10.20
CA ARG A 266 -9.98 6.81 -10.93
C ARG A 266 -9.14 8.06 -10.76
N TRP A 267 -7.82 7.91 -10.57
CA TRP A 267 -6.90 9.04 -10.51
C TRP A 267 -6.91 9.91 -11.77
N HIS A 268 -7.33 9.35 -12.92
CA HIS A 268 -7.52 10.10 -14.16
C HIS A 268 -8.55 11.23 -14.05
N LEU A 269 -9.49 11.16 -13.09
CA LEU A 269 -10.39 12.27 -12.79
C LEU A 269 -9.64 13.51 -12.28
N LEU A 270 -8.44 13.34 -11.71
CA LEU A 270 -7.56 14.44 -11.31
C LEU A 270 -6.53 14.81 -12.39
N GLY A 271 -6.65 14.22 -13.59
CA GLY A 271 -5.79 14.46 -14.74
C GLY A 271 -4.51 13.62 -14.81
N PHE A 272 -4.38 12.58 -14.00
CA PHE A 272 -3.32 11.57 -14.16
C PHE A 272 -3.62 10.63 -15.34
N ASP A 273 -2.61 9.94 -15.85
CA ASP A 273 -2.83 8.92 -16.87
C ASP A 273 -3.68 7.76 -16.32
N PRO A 274 -4.68 7.28 -17.07
CA PRO A 274 -5.48 6.13 -16.66
C PRO A 274 -4.62 4.89 -16.44
N GLN A 275 -4.77 4.28 -15.26
CA GLN A 275 -4.11 3.03 -14.91
C GLN A 275 -5.10 1.88 -14.93
N ARG A 276 -4.61 0.66 -15.16
CA ARG A 276 -5.40 -0.57 -15.08
C ARG A 276 -5.54 -1.13 -13.66
N TYR A 277 -5.01 -0.42 -12.69
CA TYR A 277 -4.85 -0.83 -11.31
C TYR A 277 -5.17 0.31 -10.35
N SER A 278 -5.53 -0.04 -9.13
CA SER A 278 -5.76 0.90 -8.04
C SER A 278 -4.43 1.44 -7.52
N THR A 279 -4.40 2.73 -7.24
CA THR A 279 -3.29 3.40 -6.54
C THR A 279 -3.77 3.89 -5.19
N GLU A 280 -3.05 3.53 -4.13
CA GLU A 280 -3.22 4.05 -2.78
C GLU A 280 -2.25 5.21 -2.56
N VAL A 281 -2.71 6.32 -1.99
CA VAL A 281 -1.88 7.43 -1.51
C VAL A 281 -2.15 7.61 -0.04
N LYS A 282 -1.09 7.63 0.78
CA LYS A 282 -1.17 7.74 2.23
C LYS A 282 -0.19 8.73 2.81
N ILE A 283 -0.61 9.37 3.90
CA ILE A 283 0.23 10.18 4.76
C ILE A 283 0.23 9.55 6.14
N TYR A 284 1.41 9.23 6.66
CA TYR A 284 1.54 8.62 7.98
C TYR A 284 2.79 9.09 8.73
N GLN A 285 2.77 8.90 10.04
CA GLN A 285 3.88 9.17 10.93
C GLN A 285 4.41 7.86 11.54
N ALA A 286 5.71 7.84 11.87
CA ALA A 286 6.31 6.69 12.51
C ALA A 286 5.78 6.50 13.94
N ASN A 287 5.85 5.27 14.45
CA ASN A 287 5.52 4.98 15.84
C ASN A 287 6.34 5.86 16.80
N GLN A 288 5.67 6.44 17.77
CA GLN A 288 6.15 7.41 18.76
C GLN A 288 6.88 8.64 18.18
N TRP A 289 6.51 9.10 16.97
CA TRP A 289 7.14 10.27 16.32
C TRP A 289 7.25 11.51 17.23
N HIS A 290 6.25 11.77 18.07
CA HIS A 290 6.20 12.93 18.97
C HIS A 290 7.26 12.89 20.08
N LYS A 291 7.84 11.72 20.38
CA LYS A 291 8.94 11.55 21.33
C LYS A 291 10.31 11.72 20.68
N LYS A 292 10.37 11.66 19.35
CA LYS A 292 11.60 11.81 18.59
C LYS A 292 11.95 13.30 18.43
N PRO A 293 13.23 13.68 18.49
CA PRO A 293 13.64 15.06 18.26
C PRO A 293 13.33 15.48 16.81
N LYS A 294 13.15 16.77 16.55
CA LYS A 294 12.91 17.31 15.20
C LYS A 294 14.06 17.07 14.21
N THR A 295 15.22 16.66 14.68
CA THR A 295 16.37 16.28 13.84
C THR A 295 16.30 14.84 13.37
N ASP A 296 15.45 14.01 14.00
CA ASP A 296 15.22 12.62 13.61
C ASP A 296 14.22 12.61 12.43
N PRO A 297 14.54 12.00 11.28
CA PRO A 297 13.62 11.93 10.15
C PRO A 297 12.28 11.29 10.51
N PHE A 298 12.24 10.34 11.45
CA PHE A 298 11.00 9.69 11.87
C PHE A 298 10.10 10.58 12.76
N HIS A 299 10.55 11.79 13.13
CA HIS A 299 9.64 12.84 13.64
C HIS A 299 8.71 13.37 12.54
N HIS A 300 9.16 13.29 11.29
CA HIS A 300 8.51 13.91 10.14
C HIS A 300 7.56 12.95 9.42
N PRO A 301 6.41 13.44 8.90
CA PRO A 301 5.50 12.62 8.13
C PRO A 301 6.11 12.11 6.82
N LYS A 302 5.56 11.01 6.33
CA LYS A 302 5.86 10.40 5.04
C LYS A 302 4.62 10.44 4.16
N LEU A 303 4.77 10.91 2.92
CA LEU A 303 3.77 10.83 1.84
C LEU A 303 4.21 9.73 0.89
N GLU A 304 3.37 8.73 0.67
CA GLU A 304 3.68 7.54 -0.11
C GLU A 304 2.53 7.21 -1.04
N ALA A 305 2.85 6.91 -2.30
CA ALA A 305 1.93 6.26 -3.23
C ALA A 305 2.35 4.81 -3.40
N SER A 306 1.38 3.91 -3.47
CA SER A 306 1.59 2.47 -3.60
C SER A 306 0.63 1.85 -4.60
N TYR A 307 1.15 0.90 -5.36
CA TYR A 307 0.32 -0.03 -6.14
C TYR A 307 -0.61 -0.80 -5.19
N ALA A 308 -1.92 -0.71 -5.41
CA ALA A 308 -2.96 -1.29 -4.54
C ALA A 308 -3.69 -2.50 -5.18
N GLY A 309 -3.17 -3.03 -6.30
CA GLY A 309 -3.73 -4.21 -6.95
C GLY A 309 -4.59 -3.91 -8.17
N VAL A 310 -5.01 -4.99 -8.84
CA VAL A 310 -5.94 -4.97 -9.97
C VAL A 310 -7.26 -5.59 -9.55
N ASP A 311 -8.38 -4.95 -9.87
CA ASP A 311 -9.71 -5.49 -9.58
C ASP A 311 -9.98 -6.78 -10.37
N ARG A 312 -9.53 -6.80 -11.64
CA ARG A 312 -9.67 -7.92 -12.56
C ARG A 312 -8.53 -7.92 -13.57
N GLY A 313 -7.80 -9.02 -13.62
CA GLY A 313 -6.74 -9.22 -14.60
C GLY A 313 -5.44 -9.67 -13.96
N GLU A 314 -4.40 -9.69 -14.77
CA GLU A 314 -3.06 -10.04 -14.31
C GLU A 314 -2.39 -8.83 -13.65
N LEU A 315 -1.51 -9.11 -12.70
CA LEU A 315 -0.59 -8.10 -12.17
C LEU A 315 0.29 -7.56 -13.32
N PRO A 316 0.86 -6.35 -13.20
CA PRO A 316 1.84 -5.85 -14.17
C PRO A 316 3.02 -6.83 -14.30
N HIS A 317 3.51 -7.03 -15.53
CA HIS A 317 4.77 -7.73 -15.74
C HIS A 317 5.93 -6.86 -15.28
N VAL A 318 7.05 -7.47 -14.90
CA VAL A 318 8.24 -6.71 -14.43
C VAL A 318 8.83 -5.76 -15.47
N SER A 319 8.54 -5.94 -16.75
CA SER A 319 8.91 -4.97 -17.80
C SER A 319 8.15 -3.65 -17.70
N GLU A 320 7.00 -3.62 -17.02
CA GLU A 320 6.18 -2.42 -16.76
C GLU A 320 6.60 -1.73 -15.45
N TRP A 321 7.69 -2.17 -14.81
CA TRP A 321 8.15 -1.65 -13.53
C TRP A 321 8.41 -0.13 -13.56
N ASP A 322 9.11 0.33 -14.60
CA ASP A 322 9.45 1.75 -14.74
C ASP A 322 8.19 2.60 -14.91
N ASP A 323 7.22 2.14 -15.72
CA ASP A 323 5.94 2.82 -15.92
C ASP A 323 5.14 2.91 -14.61
N VAL A 324 5.10 1.80 -13.83
CA VAL A 324 4.43 1.78 -12.52
C VAL A 324 5.11 2.76 -11.55
N LEU A 325 6.45 2.73 -11.45
CA LEU A 325 7.17 3.64 -10.56
C LEU A 325 7.05 5.09 -11.01
N GLU A 326 7.08 5.37 -12.31
CA GLU A 326 6.90 6.70 -12.88
C GLU A 326 5.53 7.26 -12.50
N HIS A 327 4.45 6.49 -12.67
CA HIS A 327 3.12 6.88 -12.23
C HIS A 327 3.08 7.18 -10.72
N LEU A 328 3.58 6.26 -9.88
CA LEU A 328 3.58 6.46 -8.43
C LEU A 328 4.39 7.70 -8.00
N ARG A 329 5.53 7.96 -8.64
CA ARG A 329 6.33 9.17 -8.42
C ARG A 329 5.59 10.43 -8.84
N THR A 330 4.93 10.40 -9.99
CA THR A 330 4.12 11.52 -10.50
C THR A 330 3.00 11.84 -9.52
N VAL A 331 2.32 10.82 -8.99
CA VAL A 331 1.28 10.99 -7.97
C VAL A 331 1.85 11.65 -6.71
N VAL A 332 2.97 11.16 -6.18
CA VAL A 332 3.61 11.74 -4.97
C VAL A 332 4.06 13.18 -5.21
N ALA A 333 4.79 13.44 -6.29
CA ALA A 333 5.32 14.77 -6.60
C ALA A 333 4.19 15.78 -6.85
N THR A 334 3.14 15.37 -7.57
CA THR A 334 1.97 16.23 -7.82
C THR A 334 1.24 16.58 -6.53
N HIS A 335 1.00 15.61 -5.64
CA HIS A 335 0.35 15.89 -4.35
C HIS A 335 1.23 16.76 -3.45
N ALA A 336 2.55 16.57 -3.46
CA ALA A 336 3.48 17.44 -2.76
C ALA A 336 3.39 18.89 -3.27
N ARG A 337 3.34 19.08 -4.60
CA ARG A 337 3.16 20.40 -5.23
C ARG A 337 1.84 21.06 -4.85
N TRP A 338 0.74 20.31 -4.88
CA TRP A 338 -0.58 20.83 -4.50
C TRP A 338 -0.64 21.22 -3.02
N ALA A 339 0.06 20.48 -2.15
CA ALA A 339 0.19 20.78 -0.73
C ALA A 339 1.17 21.93 -0.43
N GLY A 340 1.83 22.50 -1.45
CA GLY A 340 2.86 23.53 -1.28
C GLY A 340 4.10 23.03 -0.54
N ILE A 341 4.47 21.77 -0.72
CA ILE A 341 5.73 21.19 -0.24
C ILE A 341 6.80 21.50 -1.30
N ASP A 342 7.77 22.34 -0.93
CA ASP A 342 8.89 22.69 -1.79
C ASP A 342 10.13 21.83 -1.47
N ARG A 343 11.16 21.92 -2.32
CA ARG A 343 12.44 21.22 -2.12
C ARG A 343 13.03 21.44 -0.72
N SER A 344 12.92 22.65 -0.17
CA SER A 344 13.41 22.98 1.17
C SER A 344 12.58 22.37 2.32
N ASP A 345 11.37 21.91 2.02
CA ASP A 345 10.50 21.25 2.99
C ASP A 345 10.75 19.74 3.05
N LEU A 346 11.55 19.18 2.14
CA LEU A 346 11.89 17.76 2.16
C LEU A 346 12.83 17.43 3.31
N VAL A 347 12.71 16.22 3.83
CA VAL A 347 13.53 15.72 4.94
C VAL A 347 14.25 14.47 4.45
N ALA A 348 15.57 14.48 4.54
CA ALA A 348 16.38 13.31 4.21
C ALA A 348 16.22 12.23 5.28
N ASP A 349 16.28 10.96 4.89
CA ASP A 349 16.41 9.82 5.78
C ASP A 349 17.48 8.85 5.27
N ASP A 350 17.56 7.65 5.82
CA ASP A 350 18.63 6.70 5.54
C ASP A 350 18.73 6.29 4.05
N PHE A 351 17.66 6.47 3.27
CA PHE A 351 17.60 6.04 1.85
C PHE A 351 16.96 7.06 0.89
N PHE A 352 16.41 8.16 1.40
CA PHE A 352 15.93 9.29 0.62
C PHE A 352 16.76 10.54 0.92
N ASP A 353 17.42 11.12 -0.09
CA ASP A 353 18.31 12.28 0.09
C ASP A 353 17.58 13.61 0.38
N GLY A 354 16.23 13.60 0.44
CA GLY A 354 15.45 14.77 0.81
C GLY A 354 15.70 15.97 -0.12
N PRO A 355 16.11 17.13 0.41
CA PRO A 355 16.43 18.30 -0.41
C PRO A 355 17.58 18.08 -1.39
N GLU A 356 18.46 17.11 -1.16
CA GLU A 356 19.61 16.83 -2.04
C GLU A 356 19.28 15.82 -3.15
N SER A 357 18.07 15.22 -3.15
CA SER A 357 17.65 14.32 -4.22
C SER A 357 17.73 15.00 -5.58
N ALA A 358 18.13 14.22 -6.59
CA ALA A 358 18.26 14.70 -7.95
C ALA A 358 16.92 15.29 -8.46
N PRO A 359 16.96 16.43 -9.17
CA PRO A 359 15.77 16.91 -9.85
C PRO A 359 15.32 15.88 -10.88
N TRP A 360 14.01 15.66 -10.94
CA TRP A 360 13.36 14.76 -11.87
C TRP A 360 12.23 15.53 -12.56
N GLU A 361 12.22 15.45 -13.88
CA GLU A 361 11.22 16.06 -14.74
C GLU A 361 10.04 15.10 -14.92
N PHE A 362 8.83 15.63 -14.83
CA PHE A 362 7.61 14.86 -14.98
C PHE A 362 6.46 15.74 -15.47
N GLU A 363 5.44 15.11 -16.02
CA GLU A 363 4.21 15.78 -16.45
C GLU A 363 3.23 15.87 -15.27
N ARG A 364 2.92 17.09 -14.85
CA ARG A 364 2.02 17.37 -13.75
C ARG A 364 0.61 17.69 -14.27
N PRO A 365 -0.44 17.04 -13.74
CA PRO A 365 -1.82 17.41 -14.06
C PRO A 365 -2.15 18.87 -13.71
N THR A 366 -2.87 19.54 -14.61
CA THR A 366 -3.36 20.93 -14.43
C THR A 366 -4.87 20.95 -14.20
N GLY A 367 -5.47 22.13 -13.98
CA GLY A 367 -6.93 22.27 -13.86
C GLY A 367 -7.50 22.06 -12.45
N ARG A 368 -6.76 21.46 -11.51
CA ARG A 368 -7.22 21.18 -10.12
C ARG A 368 -7.93 22.35 -9.44
N ARG A 369 -7.41 23.58 -9.57
CA ARG A 369 -8.03 24.77 -8.95
C ARG A 369 -9.42 25.06 -9.50
N ASN A 370 -9.64 24.86 -10.80
CA ASN A 370 -10.95 25.04 -11.42
C ASN A 370 -11.91 23.92 -10.97
N MET A 371 -11.43 22.68 -10.93
CA MET A 371 -12.21 21.54 -10.43
C MET A 371 -12.67 21.75 -8.99
N LEU A 372 -11.77 22.19 -8.10
CA LEU A 372 -12.14 22.51 -6.71
C LEU A 372 -13.17 23.65 -6.65
N ARG A 373 -12.99 24.69 -7.48
CA ARG A 373 -13.95 25.80 -7.54
C ARG A 373 -15.35 25.30 -7.94
N GLN A 374 -15.46 24.51 -9.00
CA GLN A 374 -16.74 23.94 -9.44
C GLN A 374 -17.35 23.03 -8.38
N ARG A 375 -16.53 22.15 -7.78
CA ARG A 375 -16.97 21.29 -6.66
C ARG A 375 -17.57 22.12 -5.53
N TYR A 376 -16.92 23.21 -5.14
CA TYR A 376 -17.43 24.09 -4.08
C TYR A 376 -18.66 24.88 -4.50
N GLU A 377 -18.78 25.29 -5.77
CA GLU A 377 -19.99 25.92 -6.32
C GLU A 377 -21.19 24.97 -6.30
N ASP A 378 -20.99 23.71 -6.67
CA ASP A 378 -22.00 22.66 -6.59
C ASP A 378 -22.38 22.33 -5.15
N LEU A 379 -21.38 22.16 -4.28
CA LEU A 379 -21.61 21.92 -2.86
C LEU A 379 -22.38 23.09 -2.23
N ALA A 380 -22.04 24.34 -2.56
CA ALA A 380 -22.77 25.52 -2.11
C ALA A 380 -24.22 25.46 -2.61
N THR A 381 -24.45 25.06 -3.86
CA THR A 381 -25.80 24.91 -4.41
C THR A 381 -26.61 23.85 -3.67
N ASP A 382 -26.01 22.71 -3.33
CA ASP A 382 -26.66 21.67 -2.54
C ASP A 382 -26.94 22.11 -1.10
N ILE A 383 -26.00 22.84 -0.48
CA ILE A 383 -26.19 23.48 0.83
C ILE A 383 -27.38 24.44 0.78
N TYR A 384 -27.42 25.35 -0.20
CA TYR A 384 -28.52 26.29 -0.36
C TYR A 384 -29.84 25.56 -0.60
N ARG A 385 -29.85 24.53 -1.46
CA ARG A 385 -31.04 23.72 -1.75
C ARG A 385 -31.56 23.00 -0.51
N GLU A 386 -30.69 22.44 0.33
CA GLU A 386 -31.10 21.77 1.57
C GLU A 386 -31.49 22.76 2.67
N ALA A 387 -30.76 23.88 2.82
CA ALA A 387 -31.01 24.89 3.86
C ALA A 387 -32.26 25.74 3.60
N LEU A 388 -32.64 25.95 2.33
CA LEU A 388 -33.78 26.78 1.93
C LEU A 388 -35.06 25.98 1.63
N LYS A 389 -35.14 24.70 2.02
CA LYS A 389 -36.38 23.94 1.89
C LYS A 389 -37.48 24.57 2.74
N GLU A 390 -38.57 24.97 2.09
CA GLU A 390 -39.74 25.59 2.75
C GLU A 390 -40.35 24.74 3.87
N SER A 391 -40.07 23.43 3.89
CA SER A 391 -40.61 22.49 4.86
C SER A 391 -39.91 22.49 6.22
N THR A 392 -38.72 23.10 6.37
CA THR A 392 -38.00 23.12 7.67
C THR A 392 -36.88 24.16 7.74
N THR A 393 -36.76 24.87 8.88
CA THR A 393 -35.59 25.72 9.20
C THR A 393 -34.49 24.95 9.93
N ALA A 394 -34.76 23.70 10.32
CA ALA A 394 -33.86 22.91 11.16
C ALA A 394 -32.47 22.72 10.54
N VAL A 395 -32.40 22.58 9.22
CA VAL A 395 -31.14 22.43 8.48
C VAL A 395 -30.30 23.71 8.59
N TYR A 396 -30.92 24.87 8.34
CA TYR A 396 -30.25 26.16 8.47
C TYR A 396 -29.75 26.40 9.89
N ASP A 397 -30.57 26.13 10.91
CA ASP A 397 -30.17 26.31 12.31
C ASP A 397 -29.00 25.38 12.70
N ILE A 398 -28.99 24.12 12.23
CA ILE A 398 -27.88 23.18 12.46
C ILE A 398 -26.60 23.69 11.79
N LEU A 399 -26.65 24.07 10.51
CA LEU A 399 -25.49 24.58 9.77
C LEU A 399 -24.95 25.87 10.38
N ARG A 400 -25.82 26.78 10.83
CA ARG A 400 -25.42 28.00 11.52
C ARG A 400 -24.66 27.68 12.80
N VAL A 401 -25.15 26.74 13.62
CA VAL A 401 -24.47 26.35 14.87
C VAL A 401 -23.11 25.73 14.57
N ILE A 402 -23.01 24.87 13.56
CA ILE A 402 -21.71 24.28 13.16
C ILE A 402 -20.73 25.37 12.75
N ALA A 403 -21.16 26.30 11.88
CA ALA A 403 -20.33 27.39 11.40
C ALA A 403 -19.92 28.41 12.50
N GLU A 404 -20.77 28.63 13.50
CA GLU A 404 -20.47 29.54 14.62
C GLU A 404 -19.46 28.96 15.63
N HIS A 405 -19.35 27.63 15.72
CA HIS A 405 -18.50 26.95 16.71
C HIS A 405 -17.31 26.21 16.11
N ASP A 406 -17.05 26.35 14.80
CA ASP A 406 -16.07 25.57 14.05
C ASP A 406 -16.26 24.05 14.30
N GLY A 407 -17.52 23.61 14.29
CA GLY A 407 -17.94 22.25 14.63
C GLY A 407 -18.73 22.15 15.94
N ALA A 408 -19.58 21.13 16.07
CA ALA A 408 -20.40 20.92 17.25
C ALA A 408 -20.72 19.44 17.49
N ASN A 409 -20.75 19.02 18.76
CA ASN A 409 -21.29 17.71 19.12
C ASN A 409 -22.83 17.75 19.15
N TYR A 410 -23.47 16.57 19.16
CA TYR A 410 -24.93 16.47 19.17
C TYR A 410 -25.61 17.15 20.37
N ASP A 411 -24.95 17.26 21.52
CA ASP A 411 -25.52 17.92 22.70
C ASP A 411 -25.56 19.43 22.51
N THR A 412 -24.45 20.01 22.01
CA THR A 412 -24.36 21.42 21.61
C THR A 412 -25.37 21.76 20.52
N LEU A 413 -25.51 20.90 19.50
CA LEU A 413 -26.50 21.10 18.45
C LEU A 413 -27.93 21.13 19.01
N VAL A 414 -28.29 20.19 19.87
CA VAL A 414 -29.63 20.16 20.51
C VAL A 414 -29.86 21.40 21.36
N GLU A 415 -28.88 21.78 22.18
CA GLU A 415 -28.98 22.94 23.07
C GLU A 415 -29.15 24.25 22.27
N ARG A 416 -28.35 24.46 21.24
CA ARG A 416 -28.29 25.74 20.51
C ARG A 416 -29.38 25.87 19.46
N THR A 417 -29.82 24.77 18.85
CA THR A 417 -30.92 24.79 17.88
C THR A 417 -32.29 24.67 18.54
N GLY A 418 -32.37 24.15 19.77
CA GLY A 418 -33.64 23.83 20.43
C GLY A 418 -34.40 22.65 19.80
N LEU A 419 -33.80 21.96 18.83
CA LEU A 419 -34.39 20.82 18.14
C LEU A 419 -34.30 19.55 18.99
N ALA A 420 -35.26 18.64 18.78
CA ALA A 420 -35.19 17.31 19.36
C ALA A 420 -33.94 16.56 18.83
N ARG A 421 -33.28 15.78 19.69
CA ARG A 421 -32.07 15.02 19.33
C ARG A 421 -32.27 14.08 18.14
N SER A 422 -33.46 13.49 18.00
CA SER A 422 -33.82 12.67 16.84
C SER A 422 -33.84 13.47 15.53
N THR A 423 -34.37 14.68 15.56
CA THR A 423 -34.41 15.61 14.42
C THR A 423 -33.00 16.07 14.03
N VAL A 424 -32.17 16.44 15.00
CA VAL A 424 -30.76 16.78 14.75
C VAL A 424 -30.03 15.60 14.11
N ARG A 425 -30.15 14.39 14.67
CA ARG A 425 -29.51 13.20 14.10
C ARG A 425 -29.98 12.89 12.68
N TYR A 426 -31.28 13.03 12.40
CA TYR A 426 -31.83 12.81 11.07
C TYR A 426 -31.24 13.79 10.04
N HIS A 427 -31.25 15.09 10.33
CA HIS A 427 -30.73 16.09 9.41
C HIS A 427 -29.21 16.04 9.28
N VAL A 428 -28.47 15.86 10.38
CA VAL A 428 -27.01 15.69 10.33
C VAL A 428 -26.63 14.45 9.53
N ARG A 429 -27.35 13.32 9.66
CA ARG A 429 -27.09 12.13 8.84
C ARG A 429 -27.31 12.43 7.36
N ARG A 430 -28.43 13.08 7.01
CA ARG A 430 -28.75 13.45 5.63
C ARG A 430 -27.74 14.44 5.03
N LEU A 431 -27.31 15.43 5.81
CA LEU A 431 -26.27 16.38 5.41
C LEU A 431 -24.91 15.68 5.21
N ALA A 432 -24.60 14.69 6.05
CA ALA A 432 -23.39 13.88 5.88
C ALA A 432 -23.49 12.96 4.65
N GLU A 433 -24.65 12.39 4.37
CA GLU A 433 -24.91 11.61 3.13
C GLU A 433 -24.74 12.46 1.88
N THR A 434 -25.06 13.77 1.93
CA THR A 434 -24.84 14.70 0.82
C THR A 434 -23.46 15.37 0.83
N GLY A 435 -22.57 15.00 1.76
CA GLY A 435 -21.22 15.58 1.87
C GLY A 435 -21.17 17.04 2.35
N VAL A 436 -22.25 17.56 2.93
CA VAL A 436 -22.33 18.94 3.45
C VAL A 436 -21.67 19.09 4.81
N VAL A 437 -21.72 18.05 5.65
CA VAL A 437 -21.05 18.01 6.96
C VAL A 437 -20.25 16.72 7.12
N SER A 438 -19.16 16.76 7.86
CA SER A 438 -18.43 15.55 8.26
C SER A 438 -18.82 15.14 9.70
N ARG A 439 -18.59 13.87 10.06
CA ARG A 439 -18.86 13.35 11.41
C ARG A 439 -17.64 12.59 11.90
N GLU A 440 -17.03 13.03 13.00
CA GLU A 440 -15.76 12.51 13.48
C GLU A 440 -15.77 12.20 14.98
N GLY A 441 -15.00 11.18 15.39
CA GLY A 441 -14.70 10.89 16.80
C GLY A 441 -15.80 10.25 17.65
N ASN A 442 -15.50 10.09 18.95
CA ASN A 442 -16.43 9.68 20.00
C ASN A 442 -16.14 10.47 21.30
N PRO A 443 -17.00 11.42 21.73
CA PRO A 443 -18.31 11.73 21.18
C PRO A 443 -18.23 12.31 19.76
N VAL A 444 -19.27 12.04 18.96
CA VAL A 444 -19.33 12.47 17.55
C VAL A 444 -19.40 13.99 17.50
N MET A 445 -18.37 14.59 16.89
CA MET A 445 -18.32 15.98 16.44
C MET A 445 -18.83 16.06 15.01
N VAL A 446 -19.55 17.12 14.69
CA VAL A 446 -20.07 17.43 13.36
C VAL A 446 -19.38 18.70 12.87
N PHE A 447 -18.73 18.65 11.71
CA PHE A 447 -18.01 19.77 11.08
C PHE A 447 -18.65 20.20 9.78
#